data_AF-A0A644ZIW2-F1
#
_entry.id   AF-A0A644ZIW2-F1
#
_cell.length_a   1.000
_cell.length_b   1.000
_cell.length_c   1.000
_cell.angle_alpha   90.00
_cell.angle_beta   90.00
_cell.angle_gamma   90.00
#
_symmetry.space_group_name_H-M   'P 1'
#
loop_
_entity.id
_entity.type
_entity.pdbx_description
1 polymer ?
#
loop_
_entity_poly.entity_id
_entity_poly.type
_entity_poly.pdbx_seq_one_letter_code
_entity_poly.pdbx_strand_id
1 'polypeptide(L)' 'MNTTMTAEERRRLRKWIADGNDAADNPWLMAGEDGRPLDFITAWREMLDLKGQHDAGL' A
#
# COMPACT_ATOMS: atom_id res chain seq x y z
N MET A 1 4.71 -14.17 2.32
CA MET A 1 4.45 -13.80 3.72
C MET A 1 2.96 -13.57 3.90
N ASN A 2 2.27 -14.39 4.70
CA ASN A 2 0.86 -14.16 5.00
C ASN A 2 0.78 -13.22 6.21
N THR A 3 1.02 -11.91 5.99
CA THR A 3 0.93 -10.92 7.07
C THR A 3 -0.54 -10.61 7.33
N THR A 4 -0.98 -10.87 8.56
CA THR A 4 -2.35 -10.55 8.99
C THR A 4 -2.59 -9.06 8.84
N MET A 5 -3.56 -8.68 8.00
CA MET A 5 -3.95 -7.28 7.84
C MET A 5 -4.57 -6.72 9.11
N THR A 6 -4.18 -5.50 9.47
CA THR A 6 -4.82 -4.71 10.53
C THR A 6 -6.26 -4.33 10.16
N ALA A 7 -7.05 -3.88 11.14
CA ALA A 7 -8.41 -3.41 10.89
C ALA A 7 -8.44 -2.18 9.96
N GLU A 8 -7.46 -1.28 10.09
CA GLU A 8 -7.37 -0.08 9.25
C GLU A 8 -6.95 -0.42 7.81
N GLU A 9 -5.98 -1.32 7.63
CA GLU A 9 -5.60 -1.87 6.32
C GLU A 9 -6.81 -2.46 5.61
N ARG A 10 -7.60 -3.27 6.33
CA ARG A 10 -8.80 -3.89 5.79
C ARG A 10 -9.86 -2.86 5.41
N ARG A 11 -10.05 -1.83 6.23
CA ARG A 11 -11.01 -0.74 5.96
C ARG A 11 -10.62 0.04 4.70
N ARG A 12 -9.34 0.39 4.55
CA ARG A 12 -8.84 1.13 3.39
C ARG A 12 -8.88 0.31 2.11
N LEU A 13 -8.45 -0.95 2.16
CA LEU A 13 -8.55 -1.83 1.01
C LEU A 13 -9.99 -2.01 0.55
N ARG A 14 -10.94 -2.19 1.48
CA ARG A 14 -12.37 -2.26 1.15
C ARG A 14 -12.87 -0.98 0.48
N LYS A 15 -12.46 0.19 0.98
CA LYS A 15 -12.82 1.46 0.34
C LYS A 15 -12.23 1.56 -1.08
N TRP A 16 -10.95 1.23 -1.24
CA TRP A 16 -10.26 1.24 -2.53
C TRP A 16 -10.97 0.38 -3.58
N ILE A 17 -11.33 -0.85 -3.20
CA ILE A 17 -12.10 -1.77 -4.05
C ILE A 17 -13.52 -1.25 -4.32
N ALA A 18 -14.19 -0.69 -3.31
CA ALA A 18 -15.52 -0.12 -3.47
C ALA A 18 -15.54 1.09 -4.42
N ASP A 19 -14.43 1.83 -4.51
CA ASP A 19 -14.22 2.93 -5.44
C ASP A 19 -13.88 2.45 -6.87
N GLY A 20 -13.83 1.12 -7.12
CA GLY A 20 -13.71 0.51 -8.44
C GLY A 20 -12.31 0.04 -8.84
N ASN A 21 -11.36 0.03 -7.90
CA ASN A 21 -9.95 -0.25 -8.19
C ASN A 21 -9.56 -1.72 -7.90
N ASP A 22 -8.48 -2.19 -8.53
CA ASP A 22 -7.92 -3.53 -8.29
C ASP A 22 -7.10 -3.55 -6.98
N ALA A 23 -7.27 -4.60 -6.18
CA ALA A 23 -6.48 -4.83 -4.98
C ALA A 23 -4.99 -5.08 -5.26
N ALA A 24 -4.67 -5.60 -6.45
CA ALA A 24 -3.32 -5.84 -6.94
C ALA A 24 -2.66 -4.60 -7.56
N ASP A 25 -3.36 -3.46 -7.58
CA ASP A 25 -2.85 -2.18 -8.05
C ASP A 25 -2.76 -1.17 -6.89
N ASN A 26 -2.08 -0.05 -7.10
CA ASN A 26 -1.90 0.98 -6.09
C ASN A 26 -1.91 2.41 -6.66
N PRO A 27 -2.39 3.39 -5.89
CA PRO A 27 -2.50 4.78 -6.35
C PRO A 27 -1.16 5.52 -6.44
N TRP A 28 -0.06 4.92 -5.98
CA TRP A 28 1.25 5.59 -5.88
C TRP A 28 2.21 5.22 -7.00
N LEU A 29 1.77 4.42 -7.98
CA LEU A 29 2.61 3.90 -9.06
C LEU A 29 3.87 3.18 -8.53
N MET A 30 3.78 2.61 -7.32
CA MET A 30 4.88 1.87 -6.73
C MET A 30 4.98 0.50 -7.38
N ALA A 31 6.21 0.12 -7.72
CA ALA A 31 6.54 -1.19 -8.27
C ALA A 31 7.63 -1.85 -7.43
N GLY A 32 7.59 -3.17 -7.36
CA GLY A 32 8.67 -3.96 -6.80
C GLY A 32 9.92 -3.93 -7.70
N GLU A 33 11.01 -4.53 -7.21
CA GLU A 33 12.29 -4.61 -7.94
C GLU A 33 12.16 -5.37 -9.29
N ASP A 34 11.15 -6.22 -9.42
CA ASP A 34 10.82 -6.94 -10.65
C ASP A 34 10.06 -6.09 -11.68
N GLY A 35 9.80 -4.82 -11.36
CA GLY A 35 9.06 -3.87 -12.20
C GLY A 35 7.55 -4.09 -12.21
N ARG A 36 7.00 -4.97 -11.37
CA ARG A 36 5.56 -5.18 -11.27
C ARG A 36 4.94 -4.24 -10.23
N PRO A 37 3.72 -3.73 -10.47
CA PRO A 37 3.02 -2.94 -9.46
C PRO A 37 2.92 -3.69 -8.13
N LEU A 38 3.12 -2.98 -7.03
CA LEU A 38 2.82 -3.48 -5.70
C LEU A 38 1.31 -3.54 -5.49
N ASP A 39 0.85 -4.51 -4.70
CA ASP A 39 -0.53 -4.51 -4.22
C ASP A 39 -0.79 -3.29 -3.31
N PHE A 40 -2.07 -2.93 -3.17
CA PHE A 40 -2.47 -1.74 -2.42
C PHE A 40 -1.93 -1.71 -0.98
N ILE A 41 -1.92 -2.86 -0.29
CA ILE A 41 -1.51 -2.92 1.12
C ILE A 41 0.00 -2.79 1.25
N THR A 42 0.75 -3.49 0.41
CA THR A 42 2.20 -3.39 0.38
C THR A 42 2.61 -1.96 0.04
N ALA A 43 2.07 -1.37 -1.02
CA ALA A 43 2.35 0.01 -1.39
C ALA A 43 1.96 1.01 -0.30
N TRP A 44 0.84 0.77 0.40
CA TRP A 44 0.41 1.65 1.48
C TRP A 44 1.35 1.61 2.69
N ARG A 45 1.89 0.43 3.04
CA ARG A 45 2.90 0.28 4.10
C ARG A 45 4.18 1.01 3.75
N GLU A 46 4.68 0.84 2.52
CA GLU A 46 5.86 1.55 2.02
C GLU A 46 5.67 3.07 2.07
N MET A 47 4.49 3.57 1.66
CA MET A 47 4.17 5.00 1.75
C MET A 47 4.22 5.52 3.19
N LEU A 48 3.70 4.76 4.16
CA LEU A 48 3.75 5.16 5.57
C LEU A 48 5.18 5.19 6.10
N ASP A 49 6.02 4.23 5.69
CA ASP A 49 7.42 4.19 6.09
C ASP A 49 8.21 5.37 5.49
N LEU A 50 8.06 5.62 4.19
CA LEU A 50 8.64 6.78 3.51
C LEU A 50 8.21 8.10 4.16
N LYS A 51 6.94 8.23 4.52
CA LYS A 51 6.44 9.40 5.24
C LYS A 51 7.11 9.52 6.61
N GLY A 52 7.26 8.41 7.34
CA GLY A 52 7.94 8.39 8.62
C GLY A 52 9.40 8.82 8.52
N GLN A 53 10.12 8.34 7.50
CA GLN A 53 11.51 8.72 7.22
C GLN A 53 11.63 10.22 6.90
N HIS A 54 10.77 10.73 6.01
CA HIS A 54 10.72 12.16 5.66
C HIS A 54 10.44 13.03 6.90
N ASP A 55 9.45 12.65 7.72
CA ASP A 55 9.11 13.40 8.94
C ASP A 55 10.25 13.33 9.98
N ALA A 56 11.09 12.29 9.94
CA ALA A 56 12.30 12.16 10.76
C ALA A 56 13.51 12.92 10.21
N GLY A 57 13.40 13.54 9.03
CA GLY A 57 14.48 14.30 8.38
C GLY A 57 15.58 13.42 7.78
N LEU A 58 15.26 12.18 7.42
CA LEU A 58 16.15 11.23 6.74
C LEU A 58 16.04 11.35 5.22
#